data_AF-A0A5D0QVS8-F1
#
_entry.id   AF-A0A5D0QVS8-F1
#
_cell.length_a   1.000
_cell.length_b   1.000
_cell.length_c   1.000
_cell.angle_alpha   90.00
_cell.angle_beta   90.00
_cell.angle_gamma   90.00
#
_symmetry.space_group_name_H-M   'P 1'
#
loop_
_entity.id
_entity.type
_entity.pdbx_description
1 polymer ?
#
loop_
_entity_poly.entity_id
_entity_poly.type
_entity_poly.pdbx_seq_one_letter_code
_entity_poly.pdbx_strand_id
1 'polypeptide(L)'
;MKRFLKILIPFIILGLLFRFFCGIFIIHPMGAIPEGTSIVYFRTGLNLPFIASADGILEKSGAGVSLLGRGILIGKLAEPIMEKEIFRFSYSETLYLWSTDGKTYEK
;
A
#
# COMPACT_ATOMS: atom_id res chain seq x y z
N MET A 1 2.85 13.68 34.37
CA MET A 1 2.13 14.15 33.16
C MET A 1 2.99 14.92 32.16
N LYS A 2 3.57 16.10 32.50
CA LYS A 2 4.30 16.95 31.54
C LYS A 2 5.50 16.28 30.84
N ARG A 3 6.23 15.38 31.53
CA ARG A 3 7.35 14.61 30.94
C ARG A 3 6.89 13.57 29.91
N PHE A 4 5.74 12.93 30.16
CA PHE A 4 5.15 11.95 29.25
C PHE A 4 4.66 12.62 27.97
N LEU A 5 4.06 13.80 28.09
CA LEU A 5 3.58 14.59 26.94
C LEU A 5 4.73 15.02 26.01
N LYS A 6 5.90 15.36 26.57
CA LYS A 6 7.10 15.71 25.77
C LYS A 6 7.64 14.56 24.92
N ILE A 7 7.39 13.31 25.31
CA ILE A 7 7.79 12.11 24.54
C ILE A 7 6.68 11.73 23.56
N LEU A 8 5.42 11.87 23.98
CA LEU A 8 4.28 11.53 23.14
C LEU A 8 4.16 12.43 21.90
N ILE A 9 4.38 13.73 22.05
CA ILE A 9 4.30 14.71 20.95
C ILE A 9 5.21 14.35 19.76
N PRO A 10 6.53 14.13 19.92
CA PRO A 10 7.39 13.79 18.79
C PRO A 10 7.01 12.45 18.14
N PHE A 11 6.52 11.47 18.91
CA PHE A 11 6.01 10.22 18.36
C PHE A 11 4.75 10.43 17.49
N ILE A 12 3.81 11.26 17.93
CA ILE A 12 2.63 11.60 17.14
C ILE A 12 3.05 12.35 15.88
N ILE A 13 3.94 13.33 16.00
CA ILE A 13 4.45 14.08 14.84
C ILE A 13 5.13 13.13 13.86
N LEU A 14 5.97 12.21 14.32
CA LEU A 14 6.63 11.22 13.47
C LEU A 14 5.61 10.30 12.78
N GLY A 15 4.58 9.85 13.50
CA GLY A 15 3.49 9.06 12.92
C GLY A 15 2.70 9.81 11.86
N LEU A 16 2.43 11.11 12.08
CA LEU A 16 1.79 11.97 11.09
C LEU A 16 2.68 12.17 9.86
N LEU A 17 3.97 12.45 10.05
CA LEU A 17 4.92 12.58 8.95
C LEU A 17 4.97 11.29 8.12
N PHE A 18 5.06 10.14 8.77
CA PHE A 18 5.00 8.84 8.08
C PHE A 18 3.67 8.67 7.30
N ARG A 19 2.54 9.06 7.89
CA ARG A 19 1.22 8.97 7.26
C ARG A 19 1.05 9.86 6.02
N PHE A 20 1.71 11.02 6.00
CA PHE A 20 1.66 11.98 4.91
C PHE A 20 2.66 11.66 3.79
N PHE A 21 3.90 11.29 4.14
CA PHE A 21 4.98 11.10 3.16
C PHE A 21 5.17 9.67 2.69
N CYS A 22 4.75 8.67 3.46
CA CYS A 22 4.93 7.27 3.12
C CYS A 22 3.60 6.60 2.75
N GLY A 23 3.71 5.48 2.04
CA GLY A 23 2.62 4.60 1.65
C GLY A 23 3.02 3.14 1.78
N ILE A 24 2.01 2.29 1.76
CA ILE A 24 2.15 0.84 1.71
C ILE A 24 1.37 0.34 0.49
N PHE A 25 2.08 -0.28 -0.45
CA PHE A 25 1.48 -0.91 -1.61
C PHE A 25 1.53 -2.43 -1.47
N ILE A 26 0.38 -3.08 -1.57
CA ILE A 26 0.23 -4.52 -1.38
C ILE A 26 0.00 -5.15 -2.76
N ILE A 27 0.90 -6.06 -3.11
CA ILE A 27 0.74 -6.95 -4.25
C ILE A 27 0.10 -8.23 -3.70
N HIS A 28 -1.18 -8.40 -4.00
CA HIS A 28 -1.91 -9.63 -3.65
C HIS A 28 -1.28 -10.81 -4.40
N PRO A 29 -1.13 -11.98 -3.75
CA PRO A 29 -0.71 -13.21 -4.42
C PRO A 29 -1.51 -13.44 -5.70
N MET A 30 -0.80 -13.59 -6.83
CA MET A 30 -1.44 -13.82 -8.12
C MET A 30 -0.47 -14.49 -9.08
N GLY A 31 -0.93 -15.47 -9.87
CA GLY A 31 -0.18 -16.07 -10.98
C GLY A 31 1.35 -16.12 -10.82
N ALA A 32 2.05 -15.17 -11.47
CA ALA A 32 3.52 -15.05 -11.50
C ALA A 32 4.19 -14.57 -10.20
N ILE A 33 3.44 -14.05 -9.23
CA ILE A 33 3.89 -13.62 -7.90
C ILE A 33 3.07 -14.39 -6.84
N PRO A 34 3.31 -15.70 -6.66
CA PRO A 34 2.46 -16.56 -5.84
C PRO A 34 2.51 -16.26 -4.34
N GLU A 35 3.55 -15.59 -3.85
CA GLU A 35 3.72 -15.25 -2.44
C GLU A 35 3.13 -13.86 -2.10
N GLY A 36 2.93 -13.01 -3.12
CA GLY A 36 2.63 -11.60 -2.94
C GLY A 36 3.75 -10.84 -2.20
N THR A 37 3.57 -9.54 -1.99
CA THR A 37 4.50 -8.73 -1.19
C THR A 37 3.85 -7.43 -0.72
N SER A 38 4.43 -6.80 0.30
CA SER A 38 4.05 -5.48 0.78
C SER A 38 5.26 -4.55 0.66
N ILE A 39 5.09 -3.41 0.01
CA ILE A 39 6.17 -2.45 -0.27
C ILE A 39 5.85 -1.15 0.46
N VAL A 40 6.77 -0.68 1.29
CA VAL A 40 6.71 0.64 1.90
C VAL A 40 7.51 1.61 1.04
N TYR A 41 6.90 2.72 0.64
CA TYR A 41 7.47 3.66 -0.33
C TYR A 41 7.17 5.11 0.03
N PHE A 42 7.98 6.04 -0.47
CA PHE A 42 7.64 7.47 -0.41
C PHE A 42 6.55 7.80 -1.44
N ARG A 43 5.45 8.39 -0.96
CA ARG A 43 4.27 8.74 -1.77
C ARG A 43 4.38 10.07 -2.51
N THR A 44 5.47 10.80 -2.37
CA THR A 44 5.67 12.09 -3.05
C THR A 44 5.54 11.92 -4.57
N GLY A 45 4.60 12.65 -5.17
CA GLY A 45 4.30 12.57 -6.61
C GLY A 45 3.41 11.39 -7.03
N LEU A 46 3.01 10.52 -6.10
CA LEU A 46 2.09 9.41 -6.35
C LEU A 46 0.75 9.67 -5.66
N ASN A 47 -0.31 9.88 -6.46
CA ASN A 47 -1.67 10.05 -5.94
C ASN A 47 -2.34 8.68 -5.67
N LEU A 48 -1.76 7.92 -4.75
CA LEU A 48 -2.28 6.64 -4.28
C LEU A 48 -2.78 6.78 -2.83
N PRO A 49 -3.74 5.97 -2.35
CA PRO A 49 -4.07 5.88 -0.93
C PRO A 49 -2.86 5.50 -0.05
N PHE A 50 -2.97 5.69 1.27
CA PHE A 50 -1.89 5.32 2.20
C PHE A 50 -1.62 3.82 2.22
N ILE A 51 -2.68 3.03 2.15
CA ILE A 51 -2.62 1.58 2.00
C ILE A 51 -3.38 1.28 0.72
N ALA A 52 -2.69 0.75 -0.26
CA ALA A 52 -3.20 0.57 -1.61
C ALA A 52 -2.83 -0.81 -2.14
N SER A 53 -3.68 -1.38 -2.97
CA SER A 53 -3.39 -2.57 -3.76
C SER A 53 -3.96 -2.36 -5.16
N ALA A 54 -3.53 -3.17 -6.13
CA ALA A 54 -4.11 -3.14 -7.46
C ALA A 54 -5.63 -3.39 -7.41
N ASP A 55 -6.07 -4.34 -6.59
CA ASP A 55 -7.47 -4.71 -6.43
C ASP A 55 -8.31 -3.57 -5.86
N GLY A 56 -7.83 -2.92 -4.80
CA GLY A 56 -8.53 -1.79 -4.18
C GLY A 56 -8.67 -0.60 -5.14
N ILE A 57 -7.68 -0.38 -6.02
CA ILE A 57 -7.73 0.67 -7.04
C ILE A 57 -8.70 0.32 -8.17
N LEU A 58 -8.68 -0.92 -8.66
CA LEU A 58 -9.58 -1.38 -9.74
C LEU A 58 -11.04 -1.41 -9.30
N GLU A 59 -11.30 -1.84 -8.07
CA GLU A 59 -12.65 -1.84 -7.52
C GLU A 59 -13.20 -0.41 -7.44
N LYS A 60 -12.40 0.53 -6.94
CA LYS A 60 -12.79 1.95 -6.83
C LYS A 60 -12.93 2.65 -8.17
N SER A 61 -12.27 2.17 -9.22
CA SER A 61 -12.42 2.73 -10.57
C SER A 61 -13.66 2.21 -11.30
N GLY A 62 -14.33 1.16 -10.79
CA GLY A 62 -15.46 0.52 -11.44
C GLY A 62 -15.10 -0.39 -12.63
N ALA A 63 -13.79 -0.57 -12.90
CA ALA A 63 -13.33 -1.47 -13.96
C ALA A 63 -13.45 -2.96 -13.60
N GLY A 64 -13.65 -3.26 -12.31
CA GLY A 64 -13.67 -4.62 -11.77
C GLY A 64 -12.27 -5.20 -11.61
N VAL A 65 -12.15 -6.18 -10.72
CA VAL A 65 -10.87 -6.85 -10.44
C VAL A 65 -10.68 -8.03 -11.38
N SER A 66 -9.59 -8.00 -12.16
CA SER A 66 -9.19 -9.08 -13.06
C SER A 66 -7.67 -9.21 -13.10
N LEU A 67 -7.16 -10.39 -13.45
CA LEU A 67 -5.72 -10.64 -13.56
C LEU A 67 -5.02 -9.66 -14.53
N LEU A 68 -5.66 -9.37 -15.67
CA LEU A 68 -5.18 -8.41 -16.65
C LEU A 68 -5.16 -6.98 -16.06
N GLY A 69 -6.24 -6.57 -15.39
CA GLY A 69 -6.31 -5.25 -14.75
C GLY A 69 -5.21 -5.06 -13.70
N ARG A 70 -4.94 -6.09 -12.89
CA ARG A 70 -3.82 -6.10 -11.93
C ARG A 70 -2.49 -5.94 -12.63
N GLY A 71 -2.26 -6.71 -13.70
CA GLY A 71 -1.04 -6.65 -14.50
C GLY A 71 -0.78 -5.26 -15.07
N ILE A 72 -1.80 -4.60 -15.63
CA ILE A 72 -1.68 -3.24 -16.16
C ILE A 72 -1.39 -2.22 -15.05
N LEU A 73 -2.13 -2.27 -13.94
CA LEU A 73 -1.89 -1.34 -12.83
C LEU A 73 -0.51 -1.52 -12.21
N ILE A 74 -0.10 -2.76 -11.96
CA ILE A 74 1.22 -3.05 -11.42
C ILE A 74 2.28 -2.62 -12.43
N GLY A 75 2.13 -2.92 -13.72
CA GLY A 75 3.05 -2.45 -14.76
C GLY A 75 3.22 -0.93 -14.78
N LYS A 76 2.13 -0.17 -14.56
CA LYS A 76 2.16 1.30 -14.49
C LYS A 76 2.77 1.84 -13.19
N LEU A 77 2.58 1.14 -12.07
CA LEU A 77 2.96 1.62 -10.74
C LEU A 77 4.28 1.03 -10.23
N ALA A 78 4.77 -0.07 -10.80
CA ALA A 78 5.92 -0.81 -10.30
C ALA A 78 7.18 0.05 -10.29
N GLU A 79 7.56 0.62 -11.44
CA GLU A 79 8.74 1.47 -11.58
C GLU A 79 8.72 2.66 -10.60
N PRO A 80 7.69 3.53 -10.57
CA PRO A 80 7.72 4.70 -9.69
C PRO A 80 7.59 4.35 -8.20
N ILE A 81 7.04 3.18 -7.83
CA ILE A 81 7.02 2.69 -6.44
C ILE A 81 8.39 2.13 -6.06
N MET A 82 9.03 1.35 -6.93
CA MET A 82 10.34 0.74 -6.68
C MET A 82 11.45 1.79 -6.54
N GLU A 83 11.43 2.83 -7.38
CA GLU A 83 12.38 3.97 -7.25
C GLU A 83 12.26 4.69 -5.90
N LYS A 84 11.09 4.63 -5.26
CA LYS A 84 10.76 5.28 -4.00
C LYS A 84 10.64 4.29 -2.85
N GLU A 85 11.07 3.05 -3.06
CA GLU A 85 10.99 2.00 -2.05
C GLU A 85 11.90 2.33 -0.87
N ILE A 86 11.34 2.18 0.33
CA ILE A 86 12.07 2.27 1.58
C ILE A 86 12.48 0.86 2.01
N PHE A 87 11.50 -0.06 2.02
CA PHE A 87 11.72 -1.50 2.24
C PHE A 87 10.49 -2.30 1.80
N ARG A 88 10.68 -3.62 1.67
CA ARG A 88 9.61 -4.60 1.42
C ARG A 88 9.56 -5.67 2.50
N PHE A 89 8.39 -6.25 2.70
CA PHE A 89 8.17 -7.38 3.59
C PHE A 89 7.13 -8.34 2.99
N SER A 90 6.95 -9.49 3.65
CA SER A 90 5.99 -10.51 3.21
C SER A 90 4.59 -9.94 3.06
N TYR A 91 3.78 -10.58 2.21
CA TYR A 91 2.38 -10.24 2.06
C TYR A 91 1.66 -10.19 3.42
N SER A 92 0.82 -9.17 3.61
CA SER A 92 -0.03 -9.03 4.78
C SER A 92 -1.49 -8.96 4.36
N GLU A 93 -2.24 -9.98 4.73
CA GLU A 93 -3.68 -10.07 4.46
C GLU A 93 -4.46 -8.94 5.13
N THR A 94 -4.09 -8.54 6.35
CA THR A 94 -4.73 -7.41 7.04
C THR A 94 -4.59 -6.11 6.26
N LEU A 95 -3.38 -5.81 5.76
CA LEU A 95 -3.14 -4.60 4.98
C LEU A 95 -3.83 -4.65 3.62
N TYR A 96 -3.91 -5.84 3.02
CA TYR A 96 -4.69 -6.07 1.81
C TYR A 96 -6.17 -5.77 2.03
N LEU A 97 -6.79 -6.34 3.07
CA LEU A 97 -8.19 -6.11 3.41
C LEU A 97 -8.49 -4.64 3.68
N TRP A 98 -7.56 -3.92 4.33
CA TRP A 98 -7.70 -2.47 4.52
C TRP A 98 -7.65 -1.69 3.20
N SER A 99 -6.92 -2.18 2.19
CA SER A 99 -6.86 -1.55 0.88
C SER A 99 -8.12 -1.79 0.03
N THR A 100 -8.84 -2.88 0.28
CA THR A 100 -10.02 -3.35 -0.48
C THR A 100 -11.33 -3.16 0.27
N ASP A 101 -11.33 -2.37 1.36
CA ASP A 101 -12.50 -2.13 2.22
C ASP A 101 -13.14 -3.44 2.72
N GLY A 102 -12.31 -4.44 3.04
CA GLY A 102 -12.70 -5.75 3.59
C GLY A 102 -13.04 -6.82 2.56
N LYS A 103 -12.95 -6.51 1.25
CA LYS A 103 -13.22 -7.48 0.19
C LYS A 103 -12.00 -8.33 -0.15
N THR A 104 -12.20 -9.58 -0.51
CA THR A 104 -11.16 -10.46 -1.05
C THR A 104 -11.46 -10.83 -2.49
N TYR A 105 -10.41 -10.94 -3.29
CA TYR A 105 -10.52 -11.36 -4.68
C TYR A 105 -9.71 -12.65 -4.89
N GLU A 106 -9.98 -13.35 -5.98
CA GLU A 106 -9.23 -14.57 -6.32
C GLU A 106 -7.75 -14.25 -6.50
N LYS A 107 -6.90 -15.20 -6.10
CA LYS A 107 -5.44 -15.07 -6.23
C LYS A 107 -5.03 -15.17 -7.69
#